data_AF-A0A816GJ69-F1
#
_entry.id   AF-A0A816GJ69-F1
#
_cell.length_a   1.000
_cell.length_b   1.000
_cell.length_c   1.000
_cell.angle_alpha   90.00
_cell.angle_beta   90.00
_cell.angle_gamma   90.00
#
_symmetry.space_group_name_H-M   'P 1'
#
loop_
_entity.id
_entity.type
_entity.pdbx_description
1 polymer ?
#
loop_
_entity_poly.entity_id
_entity_poly.type
_entity_poly.pdbx_seq_one_letter_code
_entity_poly.pdbx_strand_id
1 'polypeptide(L)'
;FTFLFNTITKNGSKSILCHCVVDPNCQGPINFAIERIVGISTLPGVRPQYVGFGYVAPGLVDACYTIDFLLLSTLQCFYTNSDCMNHLFYYINKTYSSAGNYSNLYAHPLIYNQTSTRFPPNISVSSIVEEMMIEKWNTSLSFSDYYKACAPTYCTYTQIKHAETFSELLVTLISTVGGLVMALRLITFQFVKIIFGLFQKKLKKQQQVRRKLLDRFKALLFKLITFLYTKMLNLNIFPLRTFGSKIDRITVKHLGQWSTRLYLILLSIIFVILTLYTAIQPQTLTKSFSTPSLDFYKNLMNDHSDELECPCSLISSPYDEYIHIQPIFHQICSSDLISNEWRLNITANLIS
;
A
#
# COMPACT_ATOMS: atom_id res chain seq x y z
N PHE A 1 -42.57 -25.58 -5.69
CA PHE A 1 -42.76 -25.63 -7.14
C PHE A 1 -42.22 -26.94 -7.67
N THR A 2 -43.07 -27.94 -7.83
CA THR A 2 -42.73 -29.15 -8.58
C THR A 2 -43.53 -29.05 -9.86
N PHE A 3 -43.06 -28.26 -10.81
CA PHE A 3 -43.56 -28.40 -12.16
C PHE A 3 -43.14 -29.80 -12.62
N LEU A 4 -44.10 -30.61 -13.04
CA LEU A 4 -43.83 -31.82 -13.81
C LEU A 4 -43.29 -31.39 -15.18
N PHE A 5 -42.06 -30.89 -15.23
CA PHE A 5 -41.35 -30.61 -16.48
C PHE A 5 -40.74 -31.91 -16.98
N ASN A 6 -41.56 -32.69 -17.67
CA ASN A 6 -41.08 -33.82 -18.47
C ASN A 6 -41.56 -33.61 -19.90
N THR A 7 -41.05 -32.56 -20.56
CA THR A 7 -40.78 -32.48 -22.01
C THR A 7 -40.44 -31.05 -22.43
N ILE A 8 -39.17 -30.75 -22.67
CA ILE A 8 -38.78 -29.54 -23.42
C ILE A 8 -39.08 -29.82 -24.90
N THR A 9 -40.13 -29.21 -25.45
CA THR A 9 -40.43 -29.26 -26.89
C THR A 9 -40.15 -27.92 -27.53
N LYS A 10 -39.13 -27.88 -28.41
CA LYS A 10 -38.84 -26.72 -29.25
C LYS A 10 -39.68 -26.82 -30.52
N ASN A 11 -40.58 -25.87 -30.74
CA ASN A 11 -41.43 -25.87 -31.93
C ASN A 11 -40.62 -25.31 -33.12
N GLY A 12 -40.38 -26.15 -34.13
CA GLY A 12 -39.68 -25.80 -35.37
C GLY A 12 -38.17 -26.14 -35.35
N SER A 13 -37.81 -27.20 -36.11
CA SER A 13 -36.46 -27.76 -36.30
C SER A 13 -35.96 -28.70 -35.19
N LYS A 14 -36.00 -30.02 -35.48
CA LYS A 14 -35.50 -31.17 -34.68
C LYS A 14 -35.55 -30.97 -33.16
N SER A 15 -36.64 -31.39 -32.54
CA SER A 15 -36.77 -31.49 -31.08
C SER A 15 -35.73 -32.47 -30.52
N ILE A 16 -34.65 -31.96 -29.95
CA ILE A 16 -33.82 -32.74 -29.03
C ILE A 16 -34.61 -32.77 -27.72
N LEU A 17 -35.23 -33.92 -27.45
CA LEU A 17 -35.94 -34.16 -26.21
C LEU A 17 -34.92 -34.24 -25.07
N CYS A 18 -34.94 -33.25 -24.20
CA CYS A 18 -33.97 -33.08 -23.14
C CYS A 18 -34.54 -33.70 -21.84
N HIS A 19 -33.82 -34.67 -21.27
CA HIS A 19 -34.25 -35.41 -20.08
C HIS A 19 -33.17 -35.34 -19.01
N CYS A 20 -33.54 -34.82 -17.82
CA CYS A 20 -32.63 -34.69 -16.68
C CYS A 20 -32.05 -36.01 -16.16
N VAL A 21 -32.71 -37.13 -16.45
CA VAL A 21 -32.21 -38.47 -16.12
C VAL A 21 -31.02 -38.87 -17.02
N VAL A 22 -30.97 -38.37 -18.26
CA VAL A 22 -29.96 -38.72 -19.26
C VAL A 22 -28.86 -37.67 -19.32
N ASP A 23 -29.21 -36.39 -19.22
CA ASP A 23 -28.28 -35.27 -19.19
C ASP A 23 -28.62 -34.36 -18.00
N PRO A 24 -27.80 -34.36 -16.93
CA PRO A 24 -28.06 -33.51 -15.76
C PRO A 24 -27.85 -32.02 -16.04
N ASN A 25 -27.16 -31.67 -17.14
CA ASN A 25 -26.95 -30.27 -17.58
C ASN A 25 -28.02 -29.82 -18.59
N CYS A 26 -29.07 -30.63 -18.75
CA CYS A 26 -30.19 -30.32 -19.60
C CYS A 26 -30.84 -28.99 -19.19
N GLN A 27 -30.93 -28.06 -20.14
CA GLN A 27 -31.51 -26.74 -19.93
C GLN A 27 -32.32 -26.28 -21.15
N GLY A 28 -33.33 -25.43 -20.92
CA GLY A 28 -34.15 -24.86 -21.98
C GLY A 28 -34.87 -23.58 -21.54
N PRO A 29 -35.44 -22.81 -22.47
CA PRO A 29 -36.24 -21.65 -22.09
C PRO A 29 -37.55 -22.08 -21.44
N ILE A 30 -38.00 -21.33 -20.42
CA ILE A 30 -39.33 -21.54 -19.84
C ILE A 30 -40.39 -21.00 -20.78
N ASN A 31 -41.45 -21.79 -20.95
CA ASN A 31 -42.65 -21.38 -21.68
C ASN A 31 -43.87 -21.44 -20.77
N PHE A 32 -44.66 -20.38 -20.73
CA PHE A 32 -46.00 -20.40 -20.17
C PHE A 32 -46.98 -20.83 -21.25
N ALA A 33 -47.66 -21.95 -21.08
CA ALA A 33 -48.62 -22.48 -22.03
C ALA A 33 -49.88 -22.98 -21.33
N ILE A 34 -51.02 -22.90 -22.02
CA ILE A 34 -52.25 -23.59 -21.62
C ILE A 34 -52.40 -24.79 -22.53
N GLU A 35 -52.27 -25.98 -21.97
CA GLU A 35 -52.62 -27.19 -22.69
C GLU A 35 -54.14 -27.27 -22.80
N ARG A 36 -54.68 -26.97 -23.99
CA ARG A 36 -56.04 -27.41 -24.34
C ARG A 36 -55.93 -28.72 -25.11
N ILE A 37 -56.58 -29.76 -24.59
CA ILE A 37 -56.86 -30.96 -25.36
C ILE A 37 -57.85 -30.56 -26.45
N VAL A 38 -57.39 -30.41 -27.70
CA VAL A 38 -58.25 -30.21 -28.86
C VAL A 38 -58.39 -31.55 -29.56
N GLY A 39 -59.52 -32.22 -29.32
CA GLY A 39 -59.91 -33.46 -29.98
C GLY A 39 -59.44 -34.73 -29.26
N ILE A 40 -60.35 -35.32 -28.47
CA ILE A 40 -60.33 -36.76 -28.26
C ILE A 40 -60.80 -37.36 -29.58
N SER A 41 -59.88 -37.73 -30.46
CA SER A 41 -60.22 -38.63 -31.55
C SER A 41 -60.50 -39.99 -30.92
N THR A 42 -61.75 -40.46 -31.00
CA THR A 42 -62.17 -41.79 -30.54
C THR A 42 -61.61 -42.93 -31.40
N LEU A 43 -60.66 -42.63 -32.29
CA LEU A 43 -60.00 -43.59 -33.17
C LEU A 43 -58.74 -44.13 -32.47
N PRO A 44 -58.59 -45.45 -32.32
CA PRO A 44 -57.39 -46.04 -31.74
C PRO A 44 -56.18 -45.71 -32.61
N GLY A 45 -55.17 -45.06 -32.01
CA GLY A 45 -53.88 -44.77 -32.64
C GLY A 45 -53.62 -43.31 -33.00
N VAL A 46 -54.59 -42.40 -32.87
CA VAL A 46 -54.37 -40.97 -33.09
C VAL A 46 -53.98 -40.30 -31.77
N ARG A 47 -52.75 -39.77 -31.69
CA ARG A 47 -52.32 -38.99 -30.51
C ARG A 47 -53.08 -37.67 -30.49
N PRO A 48 -53.57 -37.20 -29.33
CA PRO A 48 -54.16 -35.88 -29.21
C PRO A 48 -53.18 -34.82 -29.74
N GLN A 49 -53.65 -33.96 -30.65
CA GLN A 49 -52.87 -32.84 -31.15
C GLN A 49 -53.01 -31.69 -30.16
N TYR A 50 -51.94 -31.45 -29.40
CA TYR A 50 -51.82 -30.28 -28.53
C TYR A 50 -51.33 -29.10 -29.37
N VAL A 51 -52.22 -28.16 -29.69
CA VAL A 51 -51.84 -26.85 -30.24
C VAL A 51 -51.75 -25.88 -29.07
N GLY A 52 -50.58 -25.82 -28.44
CA GLY A 52 -50.28 -24.84 -27.40
C GLY A 52 -49.75 -23.54 -28.00
N PHE A 53 -50.44 -22.43 -27.78
CA PHE A 53 -49.83 -21.10 -27.90
C PHE A 53 -49.05 -20.84 -26.60
N GLY A 54 -47.73 -20.92 -26.67
CA GLY A 54 -46.84 -20.70 -25.52
C GLY A 54 -46.20 -19.31 -25.57
N TYR A 55 -46.14 -18.62 -24.43
CA TYR A 55 -45.31 -17.43 -24.25
C TYR A 55 -43.95 -17.86 -23.70
N VAL A 56 -42.86 -17.52 -24.39
CA VAL A 56 -41.50 -17.80 -23.93
C VAL A 56 -41.11 -16.73 -22.92
N ALA A 57 -40.86 -17.12 -21.67
CA ALA A 57 -40.50 -16.17 -20.62
C ALA A 57 -39.06 -15.67 -20.82
N PRO A 58 -38.85 -14.36 -21.09
CA PRO A 58 -37.53 -13.83 -21.38
C PRO A 58 -36.59 -14.00 -20.18
N GLY A 59 -35.43 -14.60 -20.44
CA GLY A 59 -34.38 -14.76 -19.45
C GLY A 59 -34.59 -15.88 -18.44
N LEU A 60 -35.75 -16.54 -18.41
CA LEU A 60 -35.98 -17.67 -17.53
C LEU A 60 -35.56 -18.99 -18.20
N VAL A 61 -34.81 -19.80 -17.45
CA VAL A 61 -34.24 -21.07 -17.88
C VAL A 61 -34.81 -22.19 -17.02
N ASP A 62 -35.38 -23.19 -17.67
CA ASP A 62 -35.69 -24.49 -17.08
C ASP A 62 -34.42 -25.33 -17.00
N ALA A 63 -34.19 -25.97 -15.87
CA ALA A 63 -33.00 -26.78 -15.61
C ALA A 63 -33.33 -27.91 -14.65
N CYS A 64 -32.48 -28.94 -14.61
CA CYS A 64 -32.71 -30.13 -13.81
C CYS A 64 -32.71 -29.92 -12.30
N TYR A 65 -32.02 -28.88 -11.83
CA TYR A 65 -31.98 -28.50 -10.43
C TYR A 65 -32.58 -27.11 -10.22
N THR A 66 -33.32 -26.94 -9.13
CA THR A 66 -33.95 -25.66 -8.78
C THR A 66 -32.93 -24.53 -8.58
N ILE A 67 -31.73 -24.87 -8.10
CA ILE A 67 -30.66 -23.88 -7.96
C ILE A 67 -30.11 -23.45 -9.32
N ASP A 68 -29.94 -24.38 -10.26
CA ASP A 68 -29.46 -24.09 -11.62
C ASP A 68 -30.49 -23.27 -12.38
N PHE A 69 -31.77 -23.62 -12.25
CA PHE A 69 -32.89 -22.82 -12.74
C PHE A 69 -32.75 -21.36 -12.30
N LEU A 70 -32.48 -21.13 -11.01
CA LEU A 70 -32.38 -19.78 -10.46
C LEU A 70 -31.12 -19.08 -10.98
N LEU A 71 -29.95 -19.70 -10.85
CA LEU A 71 -28.65 -19.09 -11.12
C LEU A 71 -28.41 -18.85 -12.62
N LEU A 72 -28.90 -19.74 -13.49
CA LEU A 72 -28.78 -19.62 -14.95
C LEU A 72 -29.81 -18.67 -15.54
N SER A 73 -30.95 -18.47 -14.86
CA SER A 73 -31.94 -17.47 -15.25
C SER A 73 -31.45 -16.05 -15.03
N THR A 74 -32.09 -15.10 -15.69
CA THR A 74 -31.96 -13.66 -15.48
C THR A 74 -33.22 -13.12 -14.79
N LEU A 75 -33.15 -11.89 -14.27
CA LEU A 75 -34.31 -11.22 -13.70
C LEU A 75 -35.18 -10.50 -14.73
N GLN A 76 -34.88 -10.61 -16.03
CA GLN A 76 -35.50 -9.84 -17.11
C GLN A 76 -37.03 -9.91 -17.11
N CYS A 77 -37.60 -11.10 -16.90
CA CYS A 77 -39.06 -11.31 -16.82
C CYS A 77 -39.73 -10.45 -15.72
N PHE A 78 -39.02 -10.16 -14.63
CA PHE A 78 -39.56 -9.49 -13.45
C PHE A 78 -39.49 -7.97 -13.51
N TYR A 79 -38.84 -7.40 -14.52
CA TYR A 79 -38.74 -5.94 -14.69
C TYR A 79 -39.96 -5.33 -15.38
N THR A 80 -40.26 -4.06 -15.08
CA THR A 80 -41.36 -3.28 -15.66
C THR A 80 -41.33 -3.16 -17.18
N ASN A 81 -40.14 -3.28 -17.78
CA ASN A 81 -39.97 -3.24 -19.24
C ASN A 81 -40.23 -4.60 -19.92
N SER A 82 -40.64 -5.63 -19.17
CA SER A 82 -41.08 -6.92 -19.67
C SER A 82 -42.58 -7.10 -19.48
N ASP A 83 -43.25 -7.65 -20.50
CA ASP A 83 -44.65 -8.11 -20.42
C ASP A 83 -44.81 -9.47 -19.74
N CYS A 84 -43.69 -10.10 -19.34
CA CYS A 84 -43.65 -11.46 -18.80
C CYS A 84 -44.48 -11.64 -17.55
N MET A 85 -44.43 -10.70 -16.59
CA MET A 85 -45.25 -10.75 -15.38
C MET A 85 -46.75 -10.74 -15.70
N ASN A 86 -47.19 -9.95 -16.69
CA ASN A 86 -48.59 -9.92 -17.11
C ASN A 86 -49.03 -11.25 -17.71
N HIS A 87 -48.17 -11.86 -18.53
CA HIS A 87 -48.41 -13.20 -19.04
C HIS A 87 -48.44 -14.23 -17.90
N LEU A 88 -47.49 -14.20 -16.99
CA LEU A 88 -47.44 -15.08 -15.82
C LEU A 88 -48.76 -15.01 -15.02
N PHE A 89 -49.22 -13.81 -14.68
CA PHE A 89 -50.48 -13.62 -13.97
C PHE A 89 -51.68 -14.08 -14.77
N TYR A 90 -51.71 -13.83 -16.08
CA TYR A 90 -52.76 -14.33 -16.96
C TYR A 90 -52.83 -15.86 -16.94
N TYR A 91 -51.69 -16.54 -17.06
CA TYR A 91 -51.60 -17.99 -17.06
C TYR A 91 -51.96 -18.58 -15.70
N ILE A 92 -51.46 -18.01 -14.59
CA ILE A 92 -51.82 -18.43 -13.23
C ILE A 92 -53.33 -18.28 -13.03
N ASN A 93 -53.89 -17.09 -13.27
CA ASN A 93 -55.32 -16.87 -13.08
C ASN A 93 -56.14 -17.85 -13.92
N LYS A 94 -55.79 -18.08 -15.19
CA LYS A 94 -56.57 -18.96 -16.06
C LYS A 94 -56.50 -20.44 -15.63
N THR A 95 -55.34 -20.92 -15.20
CA THR A 95 -55.16 -22.30 -14.74
C THR A 95 -56.04 -22.61 -13.53
N TYR A 96 -56.22 -21.64 -12.65
CA TYR A 96 -56.80 -21.87 -11.33
C TYR A 96 -58.10 -21.10 -11.04
N SER A 97 -58.62 -20.30 -11.99
CA SER A 97 -59.97 -19.71 -11.91
C SER A 97 -61.09 -20.74 -11.65
N SER A 98 -60.80 -22.03 -11.85
CA SER A 98 -61.72 -23.15 -11.61
C SER A 98 -61.83 -23.56 -10.13
N ALA A 99 -60.93 -23.12 -9.24
CA ALA A 99 -60.80 -23.62 -7.85
C ALA A 99 -61.51 -22.76 -6.77
N GLY A 100 -62.18 -21.66 -7.16
CA GLY A 100 -63.24 -21.06 -6.34
C GLY A 100 -62.84 -20.10 -5.20
N ASN A 101 -61.57 -19.75 -4.99
CA ASN A 101 -61.21 -18.65 -4.09
C ASN A 101 -59.85 -18.03 -4.46
N TYR A 102 -59.86 -17.03 -5.34
CA TYR A 102 -58.65 -16.37 -5.81
C TYR A 102 -58.39 -15.05 -5.08
N SER A 103 -57.35 -15.01 -4.25
CA SER A 103 -56.69 -13.74 -3.92
C SER A 103 -55.94 -13.25 -5.17
N ASN A 104 -56.16 -11.99 -5.55
CA ASN A 104 -55.44 -11.34 -6.66
C ASN A 104 -53.94 -11.48 -6.42
N LEU A 105 -53.30 -12.41 -7.14
CA LEU A 105 -51.86 -12.60 -7.08
C LEU A 105 -51.25 -11.38 -7.80
N TYR A 106 -50.72 -10.43 -7.04
CA TYR A 106 -50.03 -9.26 -7.58
C TYR A 106 -48.71 -9.08 -6.85
N ALA A 107 -47.64 -8.89 -7.61
CA ALA A 107 -46.33 -8.50 -7.12
C ALA A 107 -45.88 -7.30 -7.93
N HIS A 108 -45.32 -6.30 -7.26
CA HIS A 108 -44.78 -5.14 -7.95
C HIS A 108 -43.56 -5.56 -8.79
N PRO A 109 -43.51 -5.21 -10.08
CA PRO A 109 -42.36 -5.49 -10.93
C PRO A 109 -41.13 -4.69 -10.47
N LEU A 110 -39.94 -5.23 -10.75
CA LEU A 110 -38.67 -4.54 -10.56
C LEU A 110 -38.56 -3.35 -11.52
N ILE A 111 -37.90 -2.28 -11.10
CA ILE A 111 -37.74 -1.04 -11.87
C ILE A 111 -36.30 -0.96 -12.34
N TYR A 112 -36.09 -1.03 -13.64
CA TYR A 112 -34.75 -0.85 -14.20
C TYR A 112 -34.46 0.64 -14.38
N ASN A 113 -33.43 1.12 -13.68
CA ASN A 113 -32.87 2.45 -13.88
C ASN A 113 -31.35 2.38 -13.79
N GLN A 114 -30.66 2.69 -14.91
CA GLN A 114 -29.20 2.67 -15.05
C GLN A 114 -28.45 3.51 -14.00
N THR A 115 -29.10 4.51 -13.41
CA THR A 115 -28.49 5.32 -12.34
C THR A 115 -28.54 4.64 -10.96
N SER A 116 -29.48 3.72 -10.77
CA SER A 116 -29.75 3.07 -9.49
C SER A 116 -29.14 1.67 -9.39
N THR A 117 -29.15 0.92 -10.49
CA THR A 117 -28.62 -0.45 -10.56
C THR A 117 -27.46 -0.54 -11.54
N ARG A 118 -26.41 -1.27 -11.17
CA ARG A 118 -25.29 -1.61 -12.05
C ARG A 118 -25.50 -2.93 -12.79
N PHE A 119 -26.52 -3.71 -12.40
CA PHE A 119 -26.84 -4.99 -12.99
C PHE A 119 -27.91 -4.81 -14.08
N PRO A 120 -27.61 -5.09 -15.36
CA PRO A 120 -28.61 -5.00 -16.41
C PRO A 120 -29.63 -6.16 -16.30
N PRO A 121 -30.88 -6.00 -16.77
CA PRO A 121 -31.94 -7.01 -16.58
C PRO A 121 -31.63 -8.38 -17.18
N ASN A 122 -30.78 -8.43 -18.21
CA ASN A 122 -30.38 -9.64 -18.93
C ASN A 122 -29.14 -10.33 -18.33
N ILE A 123 -28.63 -9.87 -17.19
CA ILE A 123 -27.55 -10.57 -16.47
C ILE A 123 -28.10 -11.78 -15.71
N SER A 124 -27.31 -12.85 -15.62
CA SER A 124 -27.71 -14.03 -14.85
C SER A 124 -27.76 -13.72 -13.35
N VAL A 125 -28.65 -14.40 -12.64
CA VAL A 125 -28.75 -14.29 -11.17
C VAL A 125 -27.44 -14.75 -10.53
N SER A 126 -26.72 -15.73 -11.11
CA SER A 126 -25.39 -16.13 -10.63
C SER A 126 -24.45 -14.95 -10.52
N SER A 127 -24.33 -14.12 -11.57
CA SER A 127 -23.46 -12.95 -11.53
C SER A 127 -23.89 -11.92 -10.49
N ILE A 128 -25.20 -11.77 -10.25
CA ILE A 128 -25.70 -10.88 -9.19
C ILE A 128 -25.33 -11.45 -7.80
N VAL A 129 -25.49 -12.76 -7.60
CA VAL A 129 -25.18 -13.46 -6.33
C VAL A 129 -23.68 -13.48 -6.02
N GLU A 130 -22.84 -13.73 -7.03
CA GLU A 130 -21.37 -13.71 -6.92
C GLU A 130 -20.86 -12.37 -6.40
N GLU A 131 -21.55 -11.29 -6.75
CA GLU A 131 -21.27 -9.94 -6.27
C GLU A 131 -22.12 -9.55 -5.04
N MET A 132 -22.58 -10.56 -4.29
CA MET A 132 -23.37 -10.45 -3.05
C MET A 132 -24.65 -9.63 -3.20
N MET A 133 -25.14 -9.47 -4.43
CA MET A 133 -26.26 -8.61 -4.78
C MET A 133 -26.06 -7.15 -4.36
N ILE A 134 -24.81 -6.67 -4.27
CA ILE A 134 -24.52 -5.29 -3.85
C ILE A 134 -24.52 -4.37 -5.07
N GLU A 135 -25.37 -3.35 -5.05
CA GLU A 135 -25.43 -2.31 -6.08
C GLU A 135 -24.35 -1.26 -5.86
N LYS A 136 -24.25 -0.76 -4.63
CA LYS A 136 -23.34 0.33 -4.27
C LYS A 136 -22.90 0.19 -2.82
N TRP A 137 -21.68 0.64 -2.53
CA TRP A 137 -21.20 0.84 -1.17
C TRP A 137 -21.44 2.28 -0.76
N ASN A 138 -22.28 2.48 0.26
CA ASN A 138 -22.43 3.78 0.90
C ASN A 138 -21.39 3.89 2.01
N THR A 139 -20.27 4.55 1.71
CA THR A 139 -19.14 4.68 2.64
C THR A 139 -19.06 6.10 3.17
N SER A 140 -18.83 6.24 4.47
CA SER A 140 -18.56 7.53 5.11
C SER A 140 -17.33 7.39 5.99
N LEU A 141 -16.41 8.36 5.85
CA LEU A 141 -15.12 8.39 6.51
C LEU A 141 -15.01 9.67 7.34
N SER A 142 -14.69 9.54 8.62
CA SER A 142 -14.44 10.68 9.51
C SER A 142 -12.97 10.77 9.88
N PHE A 143 -12.24 11.68 9.24
CA PHE A 143 -10.85 11.93 9.60
C PHE A 143 -10.70 12.46 11.03
N SER A 144 -11.69 13.22 11.51
CA SER A 144 -11.69 13.74 12.88
C SER A 144 -11.71 12.60 13.91
N ASP A 145 -12.57 11.60 13.67
CA ASP A 145 -12.69 10.47 14.58
C ASP A 145 -11.51 9.52 14.44
N TYR A 146 -10.97 9.33 13.22
CA TYR A 146 -9.68 8.66 13.01
C TYR A 146 -8.56 9.33 13.81
N TYR A 147 -8.45 10.65 13.76
CA TYR A 147 -7.40 11.38 14.47
C TYR A 147 -7.54 11.27 15.99
N LYS A 148 -8.79 11.33 16.50
CA LYS A 148 -9.08 11.11 17.92
C LYS A 148 -8.71 9.70 18.36
N ALA A 149 -9.02 8.69 17.55
CA ALA A 149 -8.71 7.30 17.86
C ALA A 149 -7.21 7.01 17.76
N CYS A 150 -6.54 7.56 16.74
CA CYS A 150 -5.08 7.52 16.59
C CYS A 150 -4.36 8.19 17.77
N ALA A 151 -4.90 9.30 18.29
CA ALA A 151 -4.39 10.07 19.43
C ALA A 151 -2.84 10.15 19.42
N PRO A 152 -2.23 10.90 18.48
CA PRO A 152 -0.80 10.86 18.27
C PRO A 152 -0.01 11.31 19.50
N THR A 153 1.04 10.56 19.85
CA THR A 153 1.87 10.86 21.03
C THR A 153 2.72 12.09 20.81
N TYR A 154 3.28 12.20 19.61
CA TYR A 154 4.05 13.34 19.15
C TYR A 154 3.94 13.42 17.63
N CYS A 155 4.24 14.59 17.07
CA CYS A 155 4.52 14.76 15.66
C CYS A 155 5.91 15.34 15.49
N THR A 156 6.60 14.90 14.45
CA THR A 156 7.91 15.41 14.07
C THR A 156 7.93 15.78 12.61
N TYR A 157 8.65 16.85 12.27
CA TYR A 157 9.05 17.09 10.90
C TYR A 157 10.54 17.43 10.84
N THR A 158 11.19 16.97 9.78
CA THR A 158 12.61 17.25 9.54
C THR A 158 12.77 18.40 8.58
N GLN A 159 13.70 19.30 8.83
CA GLN A 159 14.07 20.34 7.88
C GLN A 159 15.59 20.29 7.63
N ILE A 160 15.99 20.45 6.38
CA ILE A 160 17.40 20.55 5.99
C ILE A 160 17.86 21.98 6.30
N LYS A 161 18.83 22.12 7.21
CA LYS A 161 19.47 23.40 7.51
C LYS A 161 20.97 23.33 7.25
N HIS A 162 21.50 24.35 6.59
CA HIS A 162 22.93 24.57 6.54
C HIS A 162 23.40 25.10 7.91
N ALA A 163 24.65 24.80 8.27
CA ALA A 163 25.24 25.24 9.54
C ALA A 163 25.36 26.77 9.56
N GLU A 164 24.33 27.45 10.07
CA GLU A 164 24.34 28.91 10.25
C GLU A 164 24.88 29.33 11.63
N THR A 165 25.04 28.41 12.58
CA THR A 165 25.41 28.76 13.96
C THR A 165 26.90 28.64 14.24
N PHE A 166 27.49 29.75 14.71
CA PHE A 166 28.90 29.88 15.12
C PHE A 166 29.36 28.80 16.12
N SER A 167 28.44 28.28 16.94
CA SER A 167 28.71 27.23 17.93
C SER A 167 29.12 25.90 17.30
N GLU A 168 28.54 25.51 16.17
CA GLU A 168 28.84 24.23 15.50
C GLU A 168 30.19 24.30 14.77
N LEU A 169 30.52 25.47 14.22
CA LEU A 169 31.86 25.79 13.70
C LEU A 169 32.92 25.76 14.82
N LEU A 170 32.57 26.24 16.02
CA LEU A 170 33.46 26.19 17.18
C LEU A 170 33.70 24.75 17.64
N VAL A 171 32.66 23.89 17.68
CA VAL A 171 32.77 22.49 18.10
C VAL A 171 33.62 21.68 17.11
N THR A 172 33.47 21.91 15.82
CA THR A 172 34.32 21.29 14.78
C THR A 172 35.77 21.80 14.84
N LEU A 173 35.99 23.10 15.09
CA LEU A 173 37.31 23.66 15.38
C LEU A 173 37.94 23.07 16.66
N ILE A 174 37.16 22.89 17.73
CA ILE A 174 37.65 22.30 18.99
C ILE A 174 37.98 20.82 18.80
N SER A 175 37.18 20.08 18.03
CA SER A 175 37.41 18.66 17.73
C SER A 175 38.68 18.45 16.90
N THR A 176 38.92 19.31 15.91
CA THR A 176 40.16 19.30 15.09
C THR A 176 41.38 19.73 15.91
N VAL A 177 41.25 20.74 16.77
CA VAL A 177 42.30 21.13 17.73
C VAL A 177 42.56 20.01 18.74
N GLY A 178 41.54 19.27 19.18
CA GLY A 178 41.67 18.12 20.07
C GLY A 178 42.52 17.00 19.46
N GLY A 179 42.26 16.65 18.19
CA GLY A 179 43.08 15.69 17.44
C GLY A 179 44.53 16.17 17.26
N LEU A 180 44.70 17.46 16.94
CA LEU A 180 46.02 18.09 16.79
C LEU A 180 46.81 18.13 18.11
N VAL A 181 46.16 18.45 19.23
CA VAL A 181 46.77 18.46 20.57
C VAL A 181 47.20 17.06 20.98
N MET A 182 46.43 16.02 20.63
CA MET A 182 46.81 14.64 20.94
C MET A 182 48.01 14.18 20.11
N ALA A 183 48.07 14.56 18.84
CA ALA A 183 49.26 14.36 18.00
C ALA A 183 50.49 15.14 18.53
N LEU A 184 50.29 16.39 18.95
CA LEU A 184 51.34 17.21 19.57
C LEU A 184 51.83 16.64 20.89
N ARG A 185 50.96 16.05 21.73
CA ARG A 185 51.36 15.37 22.98
C ARG A 185 52.26 14.15 22.72
N LEU A 186 51.94 13.36 21.70
CA LEU A 186 52.78 12.24 21.26
C LEU A 186 54.15 12.71 20.77
N ILE A 187 54.16 13.76 19.96
CA ILE A 187 55.39 14.35 19.40
C ILE A 187 56.24 15.03 20.49
N THR A 188 55.60 15.76 21.42
CA THR A 188 56.28 16.44 22.53
C THR A 188 56.95 15.46 23.49
N PHE A 189 56.36 14.28 23.76
CA PHE A 189 57.01 13.24 24.55
C PHE A 189 58.35 12.80 23.93
N GLN A 190 58.38 12.63 22.61
CA GLN A 190 59.60 12.28 21.89
C GLN A 190 60.64 13.42 21.91
N PHE A 191 60.19 14.68 21.78
CA PHE A 191 61.06 15.85 21.88
C PHE A 191 61.63 16.05 23.28
N VAL A 192 60.84 15.84 24.34
CA VAL A 192 61.31 15.94 25.73
C VAL A 192 62.41 14.91 25.98
N LYS A 193 62.27 13.68 25.49
CA LYS A 193 63.30 12.64 25.61
C LYS A 193 64.62 13.04 24.94
N ILE A 194 64.53 13.67 23.76
CA ILE A 194 65.69 14.19 23.01
C ILE A 194 66.32 15.39 23.72
N ILE A 195 65.51 16.35 24.19
CA ILE A 195 65.97 17.55 24.89
C ILE A 195 66.62 17.18 26.23
N PHE A 196 66.03 16.26 27.00
CA PHE A 196 66.60 15.81 28.27
C PHE A 196 67.94 15.10 28.06
N GLY A 197 68.08 14.30 26.99
CA GLY A 197 69.38 13.71 26.59
C GLY A 197 70.43 14.74 26.15
N LEU A 198 70.02 15.89 25.60
CA LEU A 198 70.91 16.99 25.25
C LEU A 198 71.23 17.90 26.45
N PHE A 199 70.29 18.08 27.38
CA PHE A 199 70.46 18.87 28.60
C PHE A 199 71.36 18.17 29.62
N GLN A 200 71.25 16.84 29.76
CA GLN A 200 72.19 16.06 30.58
C GLN A 200 73.65 16.21 30.10
N LYS A 201 73.88 16.45 28.80
CA LYS A 201 75.21 16.76 28.25
C LYS A 201 75.67 18.20 28.48
N LYS A 202 74.75 19.14 28.72
CA LYS A 202 75.06 20.56 28.97
C LYS A 202 75.11 20.95 30.46
N LEU A 203 74.50 20.16 31.34
CA LEU A 203 74.51 20.39 32.80
C LEU A 203 75.88 20.16 33.48
N LYS A 204 76.94 19.91 32.72
CA LYS A 204 78.34 20.05 33.18
C LYS A 204 78.97 21.42 32.90
N LYS A 205 78.26 22.41 32.32
CA LYS A 205 78.82 23.76 32.08
C LYS A 205 77.82 24.91 32.29
N GLN A 206 77.77 25.36 33.54
CA GLN A 206 77.50 26.68 34.12
C GLN A 206 76.33 27.59 33.67
N GLN A 207 75.61 28.04 34.71
CA GLN A 207 74.68 29.17 34.79
C GLN A 207 75.41 30.52 34.78
N GLN A 208 74.99 31.49 33.95
CA GLN A 208 74.89 32.91 34.37
C GLN A 208 74.25 33.86 33.31
N VAL A 209 73.56 34.86 33.87
CA VAL A 209 73.18 36.19 33.31
C VAL A 209 71.80 36.32 32.64
N ARG A 210 70.91 37.04 33.34
CA ARG A 210 69.46 37.21 33.13
C ARG A 210 69.04 38.48 32.36
N ARG A 211 69.96 39.34 31.88
CA ARG A 211 69.65 40.46 30.95
C ARG A 211 70.04 40.20 29.48
N LYS A 212 70.62 39.03 29.22
CA LYS A 212 70.76 38.42 27.88
C LYS A 212 69.51 37.62 27.47
N LEU A 213 68.41 37.68 28.22
CA LEU A 213 67.33 36.67 28.17
C LEU A 213 66.44 36.80 26.92
N LEU A 214 66.05 38.00 26.50
CA LEU A 214 65.15 38.19 25.35
C LEU A 214 65.87 37.95 24.02
N ASP A 215 67.11 38.43 23.87
CA ASP A 215 67.93 38.15 22.69
C ASP A 215 68.44 36.71 22.69
N ARG A 216 68.71 36.10 23.85
CA ARG A 216 68.93 34.64 23.93
C ARG A 216 67.65 33.87 23.62
N PHE A 217 66.46 34.35 23.99
CA PHE A 217 65.19 33.71 23.63
C PHE A 217 64.94 33.82 22.13
N LYS A 218 65.14 34.97 21.51
CA LYS A 218 65.06 35.13 20.05
C LYS A 218 66.10 34.28 19.33
N ALA A 219 67.35 34.25 19.82
CA ALA A 219 68.40 33.40 19.25
C ALA A 219 68.12 31.90 19.49
N LEU A 220 67.54 31.52 20.62
CA LEU A 220 67.12 30.15 20.92
C LEU A 220 65.93 29.76 20.06
N LEU A 221 64.93 30.64 19.90
CA LEU A 221 63.76 30.43 19.06
C LEU A 221 64.19 30.30 17.60
N PHE A 222 65.04 31.20 17.09
CA PHE A 222 65.60 31.12 15.75
C PHE A 222 66.44 29.84 15.57
N LYS A 223 67.26 29.47 16.56
CA LYS A 223 68.02 28.23 16.52
C LYS A 223 67.12 26.99 16.60
N LEU A 224 66.00 27.05 17.31
CA LEU A 224 65.02 25.98 17.41
C LEU A 224 64.25 25.86 16.09
N ILE A 225 63.82 26.99 15.50
CA ILE A 225 63.17 27.06 14.20
C ILE A 225 64.10 26.52 13.13
N THR A 226 65.36 26.96 13.07
CA THR A 226 66.34 26.47 12.09
C THR A 226 66.69 24.99 12.32
N PHE A 227 66.76 24.53 13.57
CA PHE A 227 66.95 23.11 13.89
C PHE A 227 65.75 22.26 13.47
N LEU A 228 64.53 22.72 13.77
CA LEU A 228 63.29 22.05 13.37
C LEU A 228 63.16 22.05 11.84
N TYR A 229 63.45 23.17 11.18
CA TYR A 229 63.44 23.33 9.73
C TYR A 229 64.44 22.40 9.05
N THR A 230 65.68 22.34 9.53
CA THR A 230 66.70 21.42 9.00
C THR A 230 66.37 19.95 9.28
N LYS A 231 65.70 19.64 10.39
CA LYS A 231 65.22 18.28 10.68
C LYS A 231 63.98 17.88 9.88
N MET A 232 63.06 18.82 9.63
CA MET A 232 61.93 18.66 8.72
C MET A 232 62.39 18.45 7.27
N LEU A 233 63.36 19.25 6.80
CA LEU A 233 63.93 19.10 5.45
C LEU A 233 64.63 17.75 5.23
N ASN A 234 65.21 17.19 6.29
CA ASN A 234 65.91 15.90 6.27
C ASN A 234 65.06 14.74 6.79
N LEU A 235 63.75 14.95 6.99
CA LEU A 235 62.87 13.91 7.48
C LEU A 235 62.77 12.80 6.43
N ASN A 236 63.07 11.57 6.83
CA ASN A 236 62.91 10.39 6.01
C ASN A 236 62.20 9.33 6.86
N ILE A 237 60.88 9.22 6.65
CA ILE A 237 60.02 8.26 7.34
C ILE A 237 60.27 6.84 6.80
N PHE A 238 60.80 6.70 5.58
CA PHE A 238 61.05 5.41 4.91
C PHE A 238 62.56 5.08 4.90
N PRO A 239 63.07 4.37 5.92
CA PRO A 239 64.50 4.05 6.04
C PRO A 239 64.98 3.03 5.01
N LEU A 240 66.31 2.90 4.87
CA LEU A 240 66.98 2.01 3.89
C LEU A 240 66.44 0.57 3.89
N ARG A 241 66.12 0.01 5.06
CA ARG A 241 65.58 -1.35 5.25
C ARG A 241 64.27 -1.64 4.51
N THR A 242 63.55 -0.59 4.10
CA THR A 242 62.28 -0.70 3.37
C THR A 242 62.49 -0.93 1.87
N PHE A 243 63.72 -0.73 1.38
CA PHE A 243 64.11 -0.90 -0.01
C PHE A 243 65.10 -2.07 -0.10
N GLY A 244 64.90 -2.99 -1.06
CA GLY A 244 65.70 -4.22 -1.17
C GLY A 244 67.21 -3.98 -1.36
N SER A 245 68.02 -5.00 -1.08
CA SER A 245 69.49 -4.90 -0.96
C SER A 245 70.27 -4.54 -2.24
N LYS A 246 69.60 -4.33 -3.38
CA LYS A 246 70.22 -4.14 -4.70
C LYS A 246 70.38 -2.68 -5.14
N ILE A 247 70.04 -1.70 -4.31
CA ILE A 247 70.00 -0.27 -4.71
C ILE A 247 71.06 0.53 -3.94
N ASP A 248 71.75 1.44 -4.63
CA ASP A 248 72.79 2.29 -4.04
C ASP A 248 72.27 3.18 -2.89
N ARG A 249 73.12 3.37 -1.86
CA ARG A 249 72.76 4.05 -0.60
C ARG A 249 72.33 5.50 -0.79
N ILE A 250 72.92 6.21 -1.74
CA ILE A 250 72.60 7.63 -2.00
C ILE A 250 71.21 7.72 -2.66
N THR A 251 70.97 6.87 -3.64
CA THR A 251 69.69 6.78 -4.37
C THR A 251 68.53 6.43 -3.42
N VAL A 252 68.70 5.45 -2.54
CA VAL A 252 67.65 5.07 -1.56
C VAL A 252 67.35 6.19 -0.57
N LYS A 253 68.37 6.94 -0.12
CA LYS A 253 68.16 8.08 0.79
C LYS A 253 67.28 9.15 0.14
N HIS A 254 67.54 9.49 -1.12
CA HIS A 254 66.70 10.43 -1.85
C HIS A 254 65.30 9.87 -2.04
N LEU A 255 65.15 8.61 -2.47
CA LEU A 255 63.85 7.98 -2.66
C LEU A 255 62.97 8.01 -1.40
N GLY A 256 63.54 7.71 -0.24
CA GLY A 256 62.85 7.79 1.04
C GLY A 256 62.43 9.21 1.40
N GLN A 257 63.28 10.22 1.13
CA GLN A 257 62.93 11.63 1.31
C GLN A 257 61.79 12.09 0.38
N TRP A 258 61.83 11.70 -0.89
CA TRP A 258 60.76 12.00 -1.86
C TRP A 258 59.44 11.32 -1.48
N SER A 259 59.49 10.05 -1.08
CA SER A 259 58.31 9.31 -0.61
C SER A 259 57.73 9.91 0.67
N THR A 260 58.58 10.37 1.59
CA THR A 260 58.15 11.07 2.81
C THR A 260 57.44 12.38 2.48
N ARG A 261 57.97 13.17 1.54
CA ARG A 261 57.33 14.42 1.08
C ARG A 261 55.99 14.15 0.41
N LEU A 262 55.95 13.15 -0.47
CA LEU A 262 54.72 12.74 -1.16
C LEU A 262 53.66 12.25 -0.17
N TYR A 263 54.04 11.45 0.81
CA TYR A 263 53.15 10.98 1.87
C TYR A 263 52.56 12.14 2.68
N LEU A 264 53.40 13.09 3.13
CA LEU A 264 52.93 14.25 3.90
C LEU A 264 52.02 15.18 3.09
N ILE A 265 52.33 15.41 1.81
CA ILE A 265 51.48 16.19 0.90
C ILE A 265 50.13 15.48 0.74
N LEU A 266 50.13 14.19 0.43
CA LEU A 266 48.92 13.40 0.26
C LEU A 266 48.07 13.36 1.54
N LEU A 267 48.70 13.18 2.70
CA LEU A 267 48.06 13.22 4.00
C LEU A 267 47.39 14.57 4.26
N SER A 268 48.09 15.67 3.96
CA SER A 268 47.52 17.02 4.12
C SER A 268 46.33 17.28 3.19
N ILE A 269 46.39 16.80 1.94
CA ILE A 269 45.28 16.89 0.98
C ILE A 269 44.07 16.12 1.48
N ILE A 270 44.26 14.90 1.99
CA ILE A 270 43.17 14.09 2.56
C ILE A 270 42.49 14.81 3.74
N PHE A 271 43.27 15.40 4.65
CA PHE A 271 42.70 16.17 5.76
C PHE A 271 41.92 17.40 5.28
N VAL A 272 42.43 18.13 4.28
CA VAL A 272 41.71 19.28 3.71
C VAL A 272 40.39 18.84 3.07
N ILE A 273 40.39 17.76 2.28
CA ILE A 273 39.17 17.21 1.66
C ILE A 273 38.16 16.79 2.73
N LEU A 274 38.60 16.09 3.78
CA LEU A 274 37.72 15.69 4.88
C LEU A 274 37.12 16.90 5.60
N THR A 275 37.91 17.94 5.88
CA THR A 275 37.41 19.16 6.52
C THR A 275 36.39 19.90 5.65
N LEU A 276 36.65 20.02 4.34
CA LEU A 276 35.72 20.63 3.39
C LEU A 276 34.44 19.82 3.28
N TYR A 277 34.54 18.50 3.17
CA TYR A 277 33.39 17.59 3.13
C TYR A 277 32.50 17.78 4.36
N THR A 278 33.09 17.77 5.56
CA THR A 278 32.34 17.97 6.81
C THR A 278 31.77 19.38 6.96
N ALA A 279 32.41 20.40 6.39
CA ALA A 279 31.93 21.78 6.46
C ALA A 279 30.77 22.06 5.49
N ILE A 280 30.74 21.36 4.35
CA ILE A 280 29.74 21.54 3.30
C ILE A 280 28.48 20.71 3.58
N GLN A 281 28.59 19.61 4.32
CA GLN A 281 27.48 18.68 4.52
C GLN A 281 26.34 19.35 5.34
N PRO A 282 25.11 19.43 4.80
CA PRO A 282 23.97 20.00 5.51
C PRO A 282 23.56 19.10 6.69
N GLN A 283 22.97 19.71 7.71
CA GLN A 283 22.47 18.98 8.88
C GLN A 283 20.94 18.88 8.85
N THR A 284 20.41 17.73 9.24
CA THR A 284 18.98 17.51 9.39
C THR A 284 18.55 17.90 10.79
N LEU A 285 17.69 18.93 10.90
CA LEU A 285 17.11 19.33 12.18
C LEU A 285 15.70 18.74 12.29
N THR A 286 15.48 17.92 13.31
CA THR A 286 14.13 17.39 13.61
C THR A 286 13.44 18.28 14.63
N LYS A 287 12.26 18.80 14.30
CA LYS A 287 11.36 19.50 15.24
C LYS A 287 10.33 18.50 15.77
N SER A 288 10.06 18.53 17.07
CA SER A 288 9.13 17.60 17.74
C SER A 288 8.12 18.37 18.58
N PHE A 289 6.86 17.92 18.54
CA PHE A 289 5.74 18.50 19.28
C PHE A 289 4.96 17.37 19.96
N SER A 290 4.77 17.46 21.26
CA SER A 290 4.00 16.47 22.03
C SER A 290 2.50 16.71 21.87
N THR A 291 1.73 15.63 21.69
CA THR A 291 0.26 15.61 21.71
C THR A 291 -0.41 16.79 20.96
N PRO A 292 -0.22 16.89 19.64
CA PRO A 292 -0.77 18.00 18.86
C PRO A 292 -2.30 17.92 18.77
N SER A 293 -2.95 19.08 18.68
CA SER A 293 -4.37 19.16 18.37
C SER A 293 -4.63 18.89 16.88
N LEU A 294 -5.85 18.47 16.54
CA LEU A 294 -6.24 18.20 15.15
C LEU A 294 -6.03 19.41 14.23
N ASP A 295 -6.37 20.61 14.69
CA ASP A 295 -6.22 21.83 13.89
C ASP A 295 -4.75 22.21 13.73
N PHE A 296 -3.93 22.02 14.76
CA PHE A 296 -2.48 22.23 14.67
C PHE A 296 -1.83 21.23 13.71
N TYR A 297 -2.25 19.96 13.74
CA TYR A 297 -1.83 18.95 12.78
C TYR A 297 -2.22 19.32 11.36
N LYS A 298 -3.46 19.79 11.12
CA LYS A 298 -3.89 20.21 9.77
C LYS A 298 -3.04 21.37 9.24
N ASN A 299 -2.68 22.32 10.09
CA ASN A 299 -1.79 23.41 9.71
C ASN A 299 -0.39 22.89 9.33
N LEU A 300 0.19 22.01 10.17
CA LEU A 300 1.48 21.39 9.85
C LEU A 300 1.43 20.53 8.58
N MET A 301 0.33 19.83 8.35
CA MET A 301 0.14 19.00 7.16
C MET A 301 0.10 19.87 5.89
N ASN A 302 -0.52 21.05 5.95
CA ASN A 302 -0.53 21.97 4.80
C ASN A 302 0.88 22.51 4.48
N ASP A 303 1.72 22.73 5.49
CA ASP A 303 3.03 23.36 5.33
C ASP A 303 4.18 22.35 5.12
N HIS A 304 4.05 21.13 5.65
CA HIS A 304 5.12 20.14 5.77
C HIS A 304 4.68 18.69 5.46
N SER A 305 3.69 18.51 4.57
CA SER A 305 3.08 17.21 4.24
C SER A 305 4.06 16.05 4.08
N ASP A 306 5.16 16.25 3.33
CA ASP A 306 6.06 15.16 2.92
C ASP A 306 7.03 14.70 4.03
N GLU A 307 7.23 15.53 5.05
CA GLU A 307 8.23 15.31 6.12
C GLU A 307 7.56 15.16 7.51
N LEU A 308 6.24 15.28 7.59
CA LEU A 308 5.48 15.21 8.83
C LEU A 308 5.17 13.76 9.21
N GLU A 309 5.74 13.31 10.32
CA GLU A 309 5.51 12.00 10.91
C GLU A 309 4.80 12.12 12.25
N CYS A 310 3.66 11.45 12.40
CA CYS A 310 2.85 11.47 13.62
C CYS A 310 2.47 10.04 14.02
N PRO A 311 3.27 9.36 14.86
CA PRO A 311 2.90 8.04 15.36
C PRO A 311 1.64 8.10 16.24
N CYS A 312 0.70 7.20 15.95
CA CYS A 312 -0.46 6.98 16.80
C CYS A 312 -0.05 6.38 18.16
N SER A 313 -0.79 6.71 19.22
CA SER A 313 -0.57 6.10 20.54
C SER A 313 -0.96 4.63 20.58
N LEU A 314 -1.94 4.24 19.77
CA LEU A 314 -2.39 2.86 19.61
C LEU A 314 -1.81 2.27 18.32
N ILE A 315 -1.35 1.02 18.41
CA ILE A 315 -0.83 0.25 17.26
C ILE A 315 -1.98 -0.16 16.32
N SER A 316 -3.21 -0.24 16.84
CA SER A 316 -4.40 -0.60 16.08
C SER A 316 -5.63 0.09 16.64
N SER A 317 -6.51 0.56 15.76
CA SER A 317 -7.83 1.09 16.09
C SER A 317 -8.91 0.30 15.34
N PRO A 318 -10.06 0.02 15.96
CA PRO A 318 -11.20 -0.55 15.25
C PRO A 318 -11.67 0.42 14.14
N TYR A 319 -11.85 -0.09 12.92
CA TYR A 319 -12.24 0.76 11.78
C TYR A 319 -13.66 1.32 11.91
N ASP A 320 -14.56 0.64 12.63
CA ASP A 320 -15.94 1.05 12.85
C ASP A 320 -16.08 2.35 13.67
N GLU A 321 -15.00 2.80 14.33
CA GLU A 321 -14.96 4.09 15.02
C GLU A 321 -14.93 5.29 14.07
N TYR A 322 -14.46 5.12 12.82
CA TYR A 322 -14.26 6.24 11.88
C TYR A 322 -14.59 5.90 10.42
N ILE A 323 -14.94 4.65 10.12
CA ILE A 323 -15.39 4.18 8.82
C ILE A 323 -16.75 3.51 9.00
N HIS A 324 -17.78 4.08 8.37
CA HIS A 324 -19.09 3.44 8.28
C HIS A 324 -19.38 3.03 6.83
N ILE A 325 -19.54 1.73 6.61
CA ILE A 325 -19.78 1.11 5.30
C ILE A 325 -21.15 0.44 5.36
N GLN A 326 -22.07 0.90 4.51
CA GLN A 326 -23.40 0.31 4.37
C GLN A 326 -23.63 -0.12 2.92
N PRO A 327 -23.83 -1.41 2.64
CA PRO A 327 -24.17 -1.87 1.29
C PRO A 327 -25.61 -1.47 0.94
N ILE A 328 -25.79 -1.01 -0.28
CA ILE A 328 -27.09 -0.90 -0.93
C ILE A 328 -27.26 -2.15 -1.78
N PHE A 329 -28.24 -2.98 -1.45
CA PHE A 329 -28.50 -4.24 -2.14
C PHE A 329 -29.39 -4.05 -3.38
N HIS A 330 -29.35 -5.03 -4.28
CA HIS A 330 -30.18 -5.11 -5.48
C HIS A 330 -31.66 -5.09 -5.12
N GLN A 331 -32.50 -4.46 -5.95
CA GLN A 331 -33.93 -4.25 -5.67
C GLN A 331 -34.69 -5.54 -5.35
N ILE A 332 -34.27 -6.68 -5.91
CA ILE A 332 -34.85 -7.99 -5.61
C ILE A 332 -34.87 -8.32 -4.10
N CYS A 333 -33.85 -7.88 -3.34
CA CYS A 333 -33.67 -8.14 -1.91
C CYS A 333 -34.69 -7.43 -1.02
N SER A 334 -35.42 -6.45 -1.55
CA SER A 334 -36.51 -5.74 -0.86
C SER A 334 -37.83 -5.81 -1.63
N SER A 335 -37.90 -6.62 -2.68
CA SER A 335 -39.08 -6.74 -3.53
C SER A 335 -40.14 -7.68 -2.95
N ASP A 336 -41.39 -7.49 -3.38
CA ASP A 336 -42.50 -8.38 -3.01
C ASP A 336 -42.29 -9.83 -3.48
N LEU A 337 -41.49 -10.03 -4.53
CA LEU A 337 -41.23 -11.34 -5.14
C LEU A 337 -40.56 -12.34 -4.19
N ILE A 338 -39.93 -11.85 -3.13
CA ILE A 338 -39.31 -12.68 -2.07
C ILE A 338 -40.06 -12.59 -0.74
N SER A 339 -41.15 -11.82 -0.66
CA SER A 339 -41.93 -11.62 0.56
C SER A 339 -42.62 -12.92 1.02
N ASN A 340 -42.93 -13.02 2.31
CA ASN A 340 -43.70 -14.13 2.87
C ASN A 340 -45.10 -14.20 2.27
N GLU A 341 -45.75 -13.03 2.09
CA GLU A 341 -47.11 -12.94 1.56
C GLU A 341 -47.20 -13.47 0.14
N TRP A 342 -46.27 -13.07 -0.73
CA TRP A 342 -46.20 -13.60 -2.09
C TRP A 342 -46.03 -15.12 -2.11
N ARG A 343 -45.12 -15.65 -1.29
CA ARG A 343 -44.90 -17.10 -1.17
C ARG A 343 -46.15 -17.84 -0.71
N LEU A 344 -46.84 -17.31 0.30
CA LEU A 344 -48.06 -17.92 0.86
C LEU A 344 -49.24 -17.85 -0.13
N ASN A 345 -49.40 -16.73 -0.84
CA ASN A 345 -50.45 -16.57 -1.84
C ASN A 345 -50.24 -17.52 -3.03
N ILE A 346 -49.00 -17.72 -3.45
CA ILE A 346 -48.67 -18.72 -4.48
C ILE A 346 -48.93 -20.14 -3.98
N THR A 347 -48.49 -20.50 -2.77
CA THR A 347 -48.65 -21.88 -2.29
C THR A 347 -50.10 -22.22 -1.97
N ALA A 348 -50.88 -21.28 -1.44
CA ALA A 348 -52.31 -21.46 -1.21
C ALA A 348 -53.06 -21.75 -2.52
N ASN A 349 -52.74 -20.99 -3.58
CA ASN A 349 -53.31 -21.18 -4.92
C ASN A 349 -52.84 -22.46 -5.63
N LEU A 350 -51.70 -23.04 -5.23
CA LEU A 350 -51.16 -24.29 -5.80
C LEU A 350 -51.74 -25.55 -5.14
N ILE A 351 -52.30 -25.44 -3.94
CA ILE A 351 -52.80 -26.58 -3.13
C ILE A 351 -54.33 -26.68 -3.17
N SER A 352 -55.04 -25.60 -3.51
CA SER A 352 -56.48 -25.59 -3.84
C SER A 352 -56.74 -26.06 -5.27
#